data_AF-A0A6C0PA61-F1
#
_entry.id   AF-A0A6C0PA61-F1
#
_cell.length_a   1.000
_cell.length_b   1.000
_cell.length_c   1.000
_cell.angle_alpha   90.00
_cell.angle_beta   90.00
_cell.angle_gamma   90.00
#
_symmetry.space_group_name_H-M   'P 1'
#
loop_
_entity.id
_entity.type
_entity.pdbx_description
1 polymer ?
#
loop_
_entity_poly.entity_id
_entity_poly.type
_entity_poly.pdbx_seq_one_letter_code
_entity_poly.pdbx_strand_id
1 'polypeptide(L)'
;MTHCDRCKGEYQHMMTTEVVSFDGGILNVIDVPSRKCECETLIALGDGVIVDGYKGMLEKNGIIGAVTVSLGKLKERFGPMDFIRPQIQS
;
A
#
# COMPACT_ATOMS: atom_id res chain seq x y z
N MET A 1 -21.55 1.82 -12.12
CA MET A 1 -20.40 0.90 -11.96
C MET A 1 -19.28 1.37 -12.88
N THR A 2 -18.05 1.43 -12.39
CA THR A 2 -16.88 1.82 -13.19
C THR A 2 -16.35 0.59 -13.91
N HIS A 3 -16.14 0.68 -15.22
CA HIS A 3 -15.60 -0.41 -16.04
C HIS A 3 -14.09 -0.24 -16.22
N CYS A 4 -13.37 -1.35 -16.35
CA CYS A 4 -11.96 -1.34 -16.70
C CYS A 4 -11.77 -1.00 -18.18
N ASP A 5 -10.92 -0.02 -18.48
CA ASP A 5 -10.67 0.39 -19.86
C ASP A 5 -10.00 -0.70 -20.70
N ARG A 6 -9.25 -1.62 -20.06
CA ARG A 6 -8.50 -2.70 -20.71
C ARG A 6 -9.37 -3.92 -21.04
N CYS A 7 -9.91 -4.59 -20.03
CA CYS A 7 -10.70 -5.82 -20.25
C CYS A 7 -12.21 -5.57 -20.43
N LYS A 8 -12.67 -4.33 -20.24
CA LYS A 8 -14.11 -3.97 -20.20
C LYS A 8 -14.92 -4.67 -19.10
N GLY A 9 -14.28 -5.45 -18.23
CA GLY A 9 -14.89 -6.03 -17.05
C GLY A 9 -15.24 -4.96 -16.00
N GLU A 10 -16.19 -5.29 -15.14
CA GLU A 10 -16.60 -4.41 -14.04
C GLU A 10 -15.58 -4.45 -12.90
N TYR A 11 -15.29 -3.28 -12.31
CA TYR A 11 -14.53 -3.23 -11.07
C TYR A 11 -15.39 -3.66 -9.89
N GLN A 12 -14.92 -4.68 -9.18
CA GLN A 12 -15.48 -5.13 -7.92
C GLN A 12 -14.66 -4.56 -6.75
N HIS A 13 -15.36 -4.04 -5.75
CA HIS A 13 -14.75 -3.62 -4.50
C HIS A 13 -14.43 -4.84 -3.64
N MET A 14 -13.20 -4.93 -3.16
CA MET A 14 -12.78 -6.02 -2.28
C MET A 14 -11.68 -5.56 -1.32
N MET A 15 -11.52 -6.31 -0.23
CA MET A 15 -10.41 -6.14 0.70
C MET A 15 -9.32 -7.15 0.34
N THR A 16 -8.08 -6.66 0.24
CA THR A 16 -6.92 -7.45 -0.18
C THR A 16 -5.80 -7.34 0.84
N THR A 17 -4.80 -8.21 0.68
CA THR A 17 -3.52 -8.10 1.39
C THR A 17 -2.46 -7.68 0.38
N GLU A 18 -1.83 -6.54 0.64
CA GLU A 18 -0.67 -6.08 -0.11
C GLU A 18 0.59 -6.67 0.51
N VAL A 19 1.38 -7.37 -0.30
CA VAL A 19 2.62 -8.02 0.13
C VAL A 19 3.78 -7.32 -0.55
N VAL A 20 4.64 -6.68 0.24
CA VAL A 20 5.75 -5.88 -0.24
C VAL A 20 7.05 -6.35 0.41
N SER A 21 8.03 -6.69 -0.42
CA SER A 21 9.38 -7.00 0.06
C SER A 21 10.16 -5.73 0.36
N PHE A 22 10.99 -5.77 1.38
CA PHE A 22 11.87 -4.68 1.80
C PHE A 22 13.21 -5.22 2.30
N ASP A 23 14.23 -4.37 2.36
CA ASP A 23 15.54 -4.83 2.84
C ASP A 23 15.44 -5.25 4.32
N GLY A 24 15.62 -6.55 4.58
CA GLY A 24 15.40 -7.18 5.88
C GLY A 24 14.17 -8.08 5.98
N GLY A 25 13.20 -8.03 5.05
CA GLY A 25 12.06 -8.96 5.08
C GLY A 25 10.84 -8.63 4.22
N ILE A 26 9.66 -8.93 4.77
CA ILE A 26 8.37 -8.83 4.06
C ILE A 26 7.37 -8.07 4.92
N LEU A 27 6.72 -7.08 4.33
CA LEU A 27 5.59 -6.35 4.90
C LEU A 27 4.30 -6.89 4.29
N ASN A 28 3.40 -7.37 5.15
CA ASN A 28 2.04 -7.78 4.79
C ASN A 28 1.07 -6.72 5.32
N VAL A 29 0.45 -5.95 4.43
CA VAL A 29 -0.58 -4.98 4.80
C VAL A 29 -1.95 -5.58 4.49
N ILE A 30 -2.69 -5.92 5.53
CA ILE A 30 -4.03 -6.50 5.42
C ILE A 30 -5.11 -5.42 5.38
N ASP A 31 -6.33 -5.81 5.01
CA ASP A 31 -7.49 -4.94 4.96
C ASP A 31 -7.32 -3.73 4.02
N VAL A 32 -6.66 -3.94 2.87
CA VAL A 32 -6.44 -2.89 1.87
C VAL A 32 -7.65 -2.84 0.92
N PRO A 33 -8.43 -1.74 0.91
CA PRO A 33 -9.51 -1.57 -0.04
C PRO A 33 -8.94 -1.48 -1.45
N SER A 34 -9.43 -2.35 -2.33
CA SER A 34 -9.03 -2.40 -3.72
C SER A 34 -10.24 -2.49 -4.64
N ARG A 35 -10.01 -2.15 -5.90
CA ARG A 35 -10.92 -2.38 -7.01
C ARG A 35 -10.26 -3.37 -7.95
N LYS A 36 -10.89 -4.52 -8.15
CA LYS A 36 -10.35 -5.57 -9.01
C LYS A 36 -11.29 -5.84 -10.17
N CYS A 37 -10.70 -6.02 -11.34
CA CYS A 37 -11.34 -6.61 -12.51
C CYS A 37 -10.50 -7.82 -12.95
N GLU A 38 -10.85 -8.44 -14.08
CA GLU A 38 -10.15 -9.64 -14.56
C GLU A 38 -8.67 -9.41 -14.89
N CYS A 39 -8.28 -8.20 -15.29
CA CYS A 39 -6.91 -7.92 -15.76
C CYS A 39 -6.11 -6.97 -14.85
N GLU A 40 -6.72 -6.41 -13.80
CA GLU A 40 -6.08 -5.37 -12.99
C GLU A 40 -6.66 -5.30 -11.57
N THR A 41 -5.78 -5.02 -10.61
CA THR A 41 -6.14 -4.67 -9.23
C THR A 41 -5.61 -3.26 -8.96
N LEU A 42 -6.49 -2.38 -8.50
CA LEU A 42 -6.18 -0.99 -8.18
C LEU A 42 -6.41 -0.73 -6.70
N ILE A 43 -5.43 -0.11 -6.06
CA ILE A 43 -5.58 0.48 -4.72
C ILE A 43 -5.62 2.00 -4.83
N ALA A 44 -6.12 2.67 -3.80
CA ALA A 44 -6.09 4.13 -3.77
C ALA A 44 -4.62 4.61 -3.69
N LEU A 45 -4.28 5.63 -4.47
CA LEU A 45 -2.92 6.17 -4.57
C LEU A 45 -2.36 6.58 -3.21
N GLY A 46 -3.19 7.22 -2.37
CA GLY A 46 -2.81 7.58 -1.00
C GLY A 46 -2.55 6.38 -0.10
N ASP A 47 -3.30 5.28 -0.26
CA ASP A 47 -3.07 4.06 0.52
C ASP A 47 -1.75 3.40 0.08
N GLY A 48 -1.46 3.36 -1.23
CA GLY A 48 -0.17 2.89 -1.75
C GLY A 48 1.02 3.69 -1.21
N VAL A 49 0.92 5.02 -1.17
CA VAL A 49 1.98 5.88 -0.59
C VAL A 49 2.21 5.57 0.90
N ILE A 50 1.17 5.30 1.67
CA ILE A 50 1.32 4.94 3.09
C ILE A 50 2.02 3.59 3.24
N VAL A 51 1.67 2.60 2.41
CA VAL A 51 2.31 1.28 2.41
C VAL A 51 3.80 1.39 2.07
N ASP A 52 4.15 2.08 0.99
CA ASP A 52 5.54 2.29 0.56
C ASP A 52 6.33 3.13 1.56
N GLY A 53 5.69 4.15 2.14
CA GLY A 53 6.27 4.98 3.17
C GLY A 53 6.61 4.18 4.44
N TYR A 54 5.68 3.36 4.90
CA TYR A 54 5.89 2.49 6.06
C TYR A 54 6.97 1.44 5.79
N LYS A 55 6.99 0.86 4.58
CA LYS A 55 8.07 -0.01 4.12
C LYS A 55 9.44 0.68 4.28
N GLY A 56 9.58 1.90 3.76
CA GLY A 56 10.83 2.65 3.88
C GLY A 56 11.20 2.98 5.33
N MET A 57 10.22 3.14 6.23
CA MET A 57 10.49 3.27 7.66
C MET A 57 11.03 1.97 8.27
N LEU A 58 10.51 0.80 7.89
CA LEU A 58 11.01 -0.48 8.39
C LEU A 58 12.47 -0.70 7.99
N GLU A 59 12.80 -0.42 6.72
CA GLU A 59 14.17 -0.49 6.20
C GLU A 59 15.11 0.46 6.95
N LYS A 60 14.71 1.73 7.12
CA LYS A 60 15.51 2.73 7.86
C LYS A 60 15.77 2.37 9.32
N ASN A 61 14.85 1.62 9.94
CA ASN A 61 14.99 1.17 11.32
C ASN A 61 15.67 -0.21 11.43
N GLY A 62 16.12 -0.80 10.33
CA GLY A 62 16.82 -2.09 10.32
C GLY A 62 15.96 -3.25 10.81
N ILE A 63 14.64 -3.21 10.56
CA ILE A 63 13.74 -4.29 10.95
C ILE A 63 14.00 -5.52 10.08
N ILE A 64 14.08 -6.70 10.72
CA ILE A 64 14.31 -7.97 10.04
C ILE A 64 13.14 -8.91 10.29
N GLY A 65 12.66 -9.58 9.23
CA GLY A 65 11.62 -10.60 9.28
C GLY A 65 10.28 -10.16 8.67
N ALA A 66 9.22 -10.87 9.05
CA ALA A 66 7.87 -10.62 8.53
C ALA A 66 7.10 -9.67 9.46
N VAL A 67 6.61 -8.57 8.89
CA VAL A 67 5.75 -7.59 9.59
C VAL A 67 4.34 -7.70 9.00
N THR A 68 3.33 -7.83 9.86
CA THR A 68 1.92 -7.84 9.44
C THR A 68 1.16 -6.74 10.17
N VAL A 69 0.47 -5.88 9.41
CA VAL A 69 -0.29 -4.74 9.95
C VAL A 69 -1.52 -4.48 9.09
N SER A 70 -2.60 -3.97 9.67
CA SER A 70 -3.76 -3.53 8.87
C SER A 70 -3.56 -2.13 8.33
N LEU A 71 -4.09 -1.85 7.15
CA LEU A 71 -4.05 -0.50 6.57
C LEU A 71 -4.73 0.53 7.50
N GLY A 72 -5.80 0.13 8.20
CA GLY A 72 -6.47 0.97 9.19
C GLY A 72 -5.51 1.47 10.28
N LYS A 73 -4.70 0.57 10.85
CA LYS A 73 -3.69 0.94 11.87
C LYS A 73 -2.60 1.86 11.33
N LEU A 74 -2.21 1.67 10.06
CA LEU A 74 -1.27 2.61 9.43
C LEU A 74 -1.89 4.00 9.30
N LYS A 75 -3.17 4.08 8.89
CA LYS A 75 -3.89 5.34 8.69
C LYS A 75 -4.27 6.07 9.98
N GLU A 76 -4.34 5.37 11.10
CA GLU A 76 -4.45 5.99 12.43
C GLU A 76 -3.22 6.84 12.78
N ARG A 77 -2.06 6.51 12.21
CA ARG A 77 -0.77 7.12 12.57
C ARG A 77 -0.12 7.92 11.45
N PHE A 78 -0.41 7.58 10.20
CA PHE A 78 0.26 8.15 9.03
C PHE A 78 -0.74 8.59 7.97
N GLY A 79 -0.51 9.76 7.38
CA GLY A 79 -1.09 10.20 6.13
C GLY A 79 -0.09 10.11 4.97
N PRO A 80 -0.56 10.20 3.71
CA PRO A 80 0.34 10.13 2.55
C PRO A 80 1.42 11.22 2.57
N MET A 81 1.07 12.42 3.06
CA MET A 81 1.99 13.56 3.12
C MET A 81 3.15 13.37 4.11
N ASP A 82 3.04 12.45 5.07
CA ASP A 82 4.15 12.12 5.97
C ASP A 82 5.31 11.46 5.23
N PHE A 83 5.03 10.87 4.06
CA PHE A 83 5.99 10.13 3.24
C PHE A 83 6.38 10.84 1.94
N ILE A 84 5.68 11.91 1.56
CA ILE A 84 5.93 12.68 0.32
C ILE A 84 6.94 13.82 0.55
N ARG A 85 7.64 13.89 1.70
CA ARG A 85 8.58 15.00 1.95
C ARG A 85 9.59 15.15 0.79
N PRO A 86 9.74 16.36 0.24
CA PRO A 86 10.66 16.60 -0.86
C PRO A 86 12.08 16.45 -0.30
N GLN A 87 12.99 15.94 -1.12
CA GLN A 87 14.43 16.03 -0.86
C GLN A 87 14.92 17.49 -0.96
N ILE A 88 14.40 18.37 -0.11
CA ILE A 88 14.89 19.73 0.09
C ILE A 88 15.48 19.76 1.49
N GLN A 89 16.67 19.18 1.61
CA GLN A 89 17.69 19.53 2.60
C GLN A 89 19.03 19.14 1.95
N SER A 90 19.50 20.06 1.10
CA SER A 90 20.92 20.17 0.74
C SER A 90 21.65 20.98 1.81
#